data_AF-V9G9I4-F1
#
_entry.id   AF-V9G9I4-F1
#
_cell.length_a   1.000
_cell.length_b   1.000
_cell.length_c   1.000
_cell.angle_alpha   90.00
_cell.angle_beta   90.00
_cell.angle_gamma   90.00
#
_symmetry.space_group_name_H-M   'P 1'
#
loop_
_entity.id
_entity.type
_entity.pdbx_description
1 polymer ?
#
loop_
_entity_poly.entity_id
_entity_poly.type
_entity_poly.pdbx_seq_one_letter_code
_entity_poly.pdbx_strand_id
1 'polypeptide(L)'
;MSALDPQHNLWNTALRIAPILYIDRLEPFLPVRVGLTIMAEPGPSPSFDRVIDFEPEQVALVIEYAIYWDYDIQHIYDLEHVWIYLNHRGEIANCEASFHGQYHDGLLRDRSNLTEDGRVKLFVQPGKHAMSPLEENLRLLPNAVSCCQEEAGKDGVLENEMFRGQFKFGEQVDQLAEAHLRTFCFRPSFDYVPYTWADDTFVPWEELRSEIPARLKALLAELS
;
A
#
# COMPACT_ATOMS: atom_id res chain seq x y z
N MET A 1 -11.51 0.96 -36.86
CA MET A 1 -11.25 0.53 -35.47
C MET A 1 -9.84 0.97 -35.13
N SER A 2 -9.71 2.06 -34.38
CA SER A 2 -8.39 2.56 -33.94
C SER A 2 -7.74 1.44 -33.11
N ALA A 3 -6.53 1.05 -33.49
CA ALA A 3 -5.71 0.20 -32.63
C ALA A 3 -5.55 0.95 -31.31
N LEU A 4 -6.13 0.40 -30.25
CA LEU A 4 -6.01 0.97 -28.91
C LEU A 4 -4.53 1.10 -28.57
N ASP A 5 -4.15 2.26 -28.03
CA ASP A 5 -2.81 2.59 -27.56
C ASP A 5 -2.26 1.43 -26.69
N PRO A 6 -1.05 0.89 -26.98
CA PRO A 6 -0.40 -0.11 -26.12
C PRO A 6 -0.41 0.27 -24.64
N GLN A 7 -0.28 1.57 -24.33
CA GLN A 7 -0.31 2.09 -22.95
C GLN A 7 -1.69 1.97 -22.32
N HIS A 8 -2.77 2.13 -23.10
CA HIS A 8 -4.14 1.93 -22.63
C HIS A 8 -4.42 0.46 -22.27
N ASN A 9 -3.78 -0.48 -22.97
CA ASN A 9 -3.89 -1.91 -22.66
C ASN A 9 -3.17 -2.28 -21.35
N LEU A 10 -2.02 -1.66 -21.08
CA LEU A 10 -1.26 -1.87 -19.83
C LEU A 10 -2.01 -1.33 -18.62
N TRP A 11 -2.64 -0.15 -18.74
CA TRP A 11 -3.46 0.42 -17.68
C TRP A 11 -4.64 -0.48 -17.32
N ASN A 12 -5.41 -0.93 -18.31
CA ASN A 12 -6.54 -1.84 -18.09
C ASN A 12 -6.07 -3.17 -17.48
N THR A 13 -4.87 -3.64 -17.85
CA THR A 13 -4.26 -4.82 -17.23
C THR A 13 -3.99 -4.58 -15.75
N ALA A 14 -3.40 -3.44 -15.37
CA ALA A 14 -3.17 -3.07 -13.98
C ALA A 14 -4.46 -3.05 -13.17
N LEU A 15 -5.51 -2.39 -13.67
CA LEU A 15 -6.80 -2.33 -12.97
C LEU A 15 -7.41 -3.73 -12.79
N ARG A 16 -7.34 -4.58 -13.82
CA ARG A 16 -7.89 -5.94 -13.78
C ARG A 16 -7.18 -6.82 -12.74
N ILE A 17 -5.85 -6.73 -12.66
CA ILE A 17 -5.04 -7.60 -11.80
C ILE A 17 -4.71 -6.97 -10.44
N ALA A 18 -5.29 -5.82 -10.12
CA ALA A 18 -5.09 -5.13 -8.85
C ALA A 18 -5.36 -6.08 -7.66
N PRO A 19 -4.49 -6.05 -6.62
CA PRO A 19 -4.58 -6.98 -5.51
C PRO A 19 -5.93 -6.82 -4.77
N ILE A 20 -6.41 -7.92 -4.19
CA ILE A 20 -7.53 -7.90 -3.26
C ILE A 20 -6.95 -7.77 -1.86
N LEU A 21 -7.13 -6.59 -1.26
CA LEU A 21 -6.76 -6.39 0.13
C LEU A 21 -7.87 -6.91 1.04
N TYR A 22 -7.49 -7.70 2.03
CA TYR A 22 -8.32 -8.16 3.11
C TYR A 22 -7.98 -7.30 4.33
N ILE A 23 -8.91 -6.43 4.70
CA ILE A 23 -8.75 -5.43 5.76
C ILE A 23 -9.58 -5.85 6.97
N ASP A 24 -9.07 -5.60 8.18
CA ASP A 24 -9.82 -5.85 9.42
C ASP A 24 -11.15 -5.10 9.38
N ARG A 25 -12.24 -5.76 9.76
CA ARG A 25 -13.58 -5.15 9.78
C ARG A 25 -13.64 -3.88 10.64
N LEU A 26 -12.79 -3.76 11.65
CA LEU A 26 -12.75 -2.62 12.57
C LEU A 26 -11.67 -1.60 12.24
N GLU A 27 -10.96 -1.76 11.12
CA GLU A 27 -9.96 -0.80 10.67
C GLU A 27 -10.59 0.59 10.46
N PRO A 28 -10.13 1.64 11.19
CA PRO A 28 -10.59 3.00 10.96
C PRO A 28 -10.08 3.63 9.65
N PHE A 29 -8.97 3.14 9.09
CA PHE A 29 -8.30 3.78 7.95
C PHE A 29 -8.30 2.91 6.70
N LEU A 30 -8.89 3.43 5.62
CA LEU A 30 -8.96 2.74 4.33
C LEU A 30 -8.01 3.38 3.31
N PRO A 31 -7.57 2.62 2.29
CA PRO A 31 -6.76 3.16 1.21
C PRO A 31 -7.45 4.35 0.53
N VAL A 32 -6.71 5.44 0.33
CA VAL A 32 -7.23 6.69 -0.24
C VAL A 32 -6.96 6.78 -1.74
N ARG A 33 -5.75 6.39 -2.16
CA ARG A 33 -5.26 6.56 -3.54
C ARG A 33 -4.21 5.50 -3.85
N VAL A 34 -4.05 5.13 -5.12
CA VAL A 34 -3.03 4.17 -5.55
C VAL A 34 -2.26 4.73 -6.74
N GLY A 35 -0.95 4.87 -6.58
CA GLY A 35 -0.02 5.24 -7.63
C GLY A 35 0.45 3.99 -8.37
N LEU A 36 0.30 3.99 -9.70
CA LEU A 36 0.73 2.89 -10.56
C LEU A 36 2.04 3.22 -11.27
N THR A 37 2.98 2.27 -11.20
CA THR A 37 4.17 2.23 -12.05
C THR A 37 4.19 0.89 -12.79
N ILE A 38 4.39 0.92 -14.11
CA ILE A 38 4.47 -0.27 -14.96
C ILE A 38 5.89 -0.35 -15.53
N MET A 39 6.59 -1.45 -15.25
CA MET A 39 7.99 -1.66 -15.62
C MET A 39 8.10 -2.86 -16.55
N ALA A 40 8.69 -2.66 -17.73
CA ALA A 40 9.00 -3.74 -18.67
C ALA A 40 10.46 -4.22 -18.56
N GLU A 41 11.29 -3.49 -17.81
CA GLU A 41 12.70 -3.80 -17.57
C GLU A 41 13.01 -3.68 -16.08
N PRO A 42 13.99 -4.44 -15.55
CA PRO A 42 14.49 -4.27 -14.20
C PRO A 42 14.98 -2.85 -13.93
N GLY A 43 14.81 -2.37 -12.71
CA GLY A 43 15.18 -1.00 -12.37
C GLY A 43 14.81 -0.60 -10.95
N PRO A 44 15.21 0.62 -10.52
CA PRO A 44 14.81 1.13 -9.22
C PRO A 44 13.29 1.33 -9.15
N SER A 45 12.69 0.99 -8.01
CA SER A 45 11.33 1.46 -7.71
C SER A 45 11.36 2.99 -7.56
N PRO A 46 10.38 3.72 -8.14
CA PRO A 46 10.29 5.16 -7.97
C PRO A 46 9.66 5.58 -6.63
N SER A 47 9.02 4.64 -5.90
CA SER A 47 8.26 4.90 -4.68
C SER A 47 8.79 4.18 -3.43
N PHE A 48 9.70 3.22 -3.59
CA PHE A 48 10.28 2.42 -2.52
C PHE A 48 11.80 2.30 -2.71
N ASP A 49 12.59 2.33 -1.62
CA ASP A 49 14.05 2.24 -1.69
C ASP A 49 14.52 0.79 -1.98
N ARG A 50 14.35 0.36 -3.23
CA ARG A 50 14.78 -0.95 -3.73
C ARG A 50 15.02 -0.95 -5.23
N VAL A 51 15.72 -1.98 -5.69
CA VAL A 51 15.75 -2.38 -7.09
C VAL A 51 14.74 -3.52 -7.29
N ILE A 52 13.94 -3.41 -8.34
CA ILE A 52 13.02 -4.44 -8.82
C ILE A 52 13.79 -5.22 -9.88
N ASP A 53 14.15 -6.45 -9.53
CA ASP A 53 14.96 -7.34 -10.36
C ASP A 53 14.11 -8.50 -10.88
N PHE A 54 14.27 -8.84 -12.16
CA PHE A 54 13.60 -9.96 -12.82
C PHE A 54 14.23 -10.31 -14.16
N GLU A 55 14.09 -11.56 -14.60
CA GLU A 55 14.53 -12.03 -15.91
C GLU A 55 13.48 -11.66 -16.99
N PRO A 56 13.79 -10.78 -17.95
CA PRO A 56 12.83 -10.34 -18.98
C PRO A 56 12.33 -11.47 -19.89
N GLU A 57 13.07 -12.58 -20.00
CA GLU A 57 12.65 -13.78 -20.74
C GLU A 57 11.49 -14.50 -20.04
N GLN A 58 11.32 -14.32 -18.73
CA GLN A 58 10.29 -14.98 -17.91
C GLN A 58 9.16 -14.02 -17.53
N VAL A 59 9.51 -12.78 -17.21
CA VAL A 59 8.59 -11.72 -16.77
C VAL A 59 8.48 -10.68 -17.87
N ALA A 60 7.26 -10.45 -18.35
CA ALA A 60 6.98 -9.45 -19.37
C ALA A 60 6.86 -8.04 -18.79
N LEU A 61 6.30 -7.93 -17.59
CA LEU A 61 6.15 -6.66 -16.89
C LEU A 61 5.95 -6.86 -15.39
N VAL A 62 6.30 -5.84 -14.63
CA VAL A 62 5.97 -5.68 -13.21
C VAL A 62 5.07 -4.47 -13.04
N ILE A 63 4.02 -4.62 -12.25
CA ILE A 63 3.14 -3.52 -11.84
C ILE A 63 3.36 -3.26 -10.36
N GLU A 64 3.78 -2.05 -10.05
CA GLU A 64 3.88 -1.54 -8.69
C GLU A 64 2.64 -0.72 -8.36
N TYR A 65 2.02 -1.07 -7.24
CA TYR A 65 0.89 -0.39 -6.63
C TYR A 65 1.41 0.28 -5.35
N ALA A 66 1.71 1.59 -5.42
CA ALA A 66 2.01 2.41 -4.25
C ALA A 66 0.69 2.89 -3.64
N ILE A 67 0.28 2.28 -2.55
CA ILE A 67 -1.03 2.46 -1.93
C ILE A 67 -0.87 3.47 -0.80
N TYR A 68 -1.68 4.53 -0.85
CA TYR A 68 -1.57 5.66 0.07
C TYR A 68 -2.71 5.66 1.09
N TRP A 69 -2.35 5.90 2.35
CA TRP A 69 -3.28 6.18 3.45
C TRP A 69 -2.94 7.53 4.09
N ASP A 70 -3.96 8.22 4.57
CA ASP A 70 -3.77 9.41 5.39
C ASP A 70 -3.10 9.08 6.73
N TYR A 71 -3.32 7.86 7.23
CA TYR A 71 -2.96 7.43 8.56
C TYR A 71 -2.46 5.99 8.54
N ASP A 72 -1.38 5.74 9.27
CA ASP A 72 -1.15 4.54 10.10
C ASP A 72 -1.61 4.93 11.52
N ILE A 73 -2.13 3.99 12.32
CA ILE A 73 -2.56 4.27 13.69
C ILE A 73 -1.43 4.83 14.57
N GLN A 74 -0.16 4.58 14.23
CA GLN A 74 1.03 5.08 14.94
C GLN A 74 1.51 6.44 14.40
N HIS A 75 1.26 6.76 13.12
CA HIS A 75 1.66 8.02 12.50
C HIS A 75 0.74 8.50 11.37
N ILE A 76 0.61 9.81 11.25
CA ILE A 76 0.04 10.41 10.04
C ILE A 76 0.98 10.14 8.87
N TYR A 77 0.38 9.90 7.70
CA TYR A 77 1.00 9.47 6.45
C TYR A 77 1.44 8.01 6.46
N ASP A 78 0.98 7.25 5.47
CA ASP A 78 1.50 5.90 5.20
C ASP A 78 1.49 5.57 3.69
N LEU A 79 2.48 4.78 3.25
CA LEU A 79 2.67 4.39 1.86
C LEU A 79 3.22 2.95 1.78
N GLU A 80 2.31 2.00 1.58
CA GLU A 80 2.63 0.58 1.40
C GLU A 80 2.56 0.19 -0.08
N HIS A 81 3.12 -0.97 -0.43
CA HIS A 81 3.41 -1.36 -1.80
C HIS A 81 3.03 -2.81 -2.07
N VAL A 82 2.51 -3.06 -3.27
CA VAL A 82 2.39 -4.40 -3.85
C VAL A 82 3.05 -4.40 -5.21
N TRP A 83 3.88 -5.41 -5.49
CA TRP A 83 4.50 -5.61 -6.80
C TRP A 83 3.98 -6.91 -7.41
N ILE A 84 3.34 -6.82 -8.57
CA ILE A 84 2.79 -7.97 -9.30
C ILE A 84 3.59 -8.18 -10.58
N TYR A 85 4.19 -9.36 -10.71
CA TYR A 85 5.01 -9.77 -11.84
C TYR A 85 4.13 -10.58 -12.80
N LEU A 86 4.02 -10.18 -14.05
CA LEU A 86 3.29 -10.91 -15.08
C LEU A 86 4.23 -11.61 -16.05
N ASN A 87 3.90 -12.86 -16.41
CA ASN A 87 4.59 -13.55 -17.49
C ASN A 87 4.14 -13.04 -18.88
N HIS A 88 4.78 -13.53 -19.94
CA HIS A 88 4.43 -13.23 -21.35
C HIS A 88 3.03 -13.67 -21.79
N ARG A 89 2.29 -14.40 -20.94
CA ARG A 89 0.87 -14.76 -21.14
C ARG A 89 -0.09 -13.82 -20.42
N GLY A 90 0.43 -12.84 -19.65
CA GLY A 90 -0.37 -11.94 -18.84
C GLY A 90 -0.88 -12.58 -17.54
N GLU A 91 -0.31 -13.70 -17.12
CA GLU A 91 -0.65 -14.39 -15.87
C GLU A 91 0.30 -13.95 -14.75
N ILE A 92 -0.18 -13.89 -13.51
CA ILE A 92 0.65 -13.57 -12.34
C ILE A 92 1.72 -14.65 -12.16
N ALA A 93 2.98 -14.30 -12.40
CA ALA A 93 4.14 -15.14 -12.18
C ALA A 93 4.58 -15.09 -10.71
N ASN A 94 4.62 -13.89 -10.13
CA ASN A 94 5.00 -13.66 -8.74
C ASN A 94 4.25 -12.44 -8.16
N CYS A 95 4.24 -12.33 -6.83
CA CYS A 95 3.80 -11.15 -6.10
C CYS A 95 4.72 -10.92 -4.91
N GLU A 96 5.04 -9.66 -4.63
CA GLU A 96 5.70 -9.21 -3.42
C GLU A 96 4.85 -8.11 -2.77
N ALA A 97 4.97 -7.94 -1.46
CA ALA A 97 4.27 -6.89 -0.74
C ALA A 97 5.14 -6.33 0.38
N SER A 98 4.96 -5.05 0.70
CA SER A 98 5.73 -4.37 1.74
C SER A 98 5.30 -4.79 3.15
N PHE A 99 6.27 -4.70 4.06
CA PHE A 99 6.13 -5.11 5.45
C PHE A 99 7.09 -4.30 6.33
N HIS A 100 6.62 -3.19 6.92
CA HIS A 100 7.39 -2.37 7.86
C HIS A 100 8.77 -1.92 7.33
N GLY A 101 8.79 -1.33 6.13
CA GLY A 101 10.01 -0.88 5.46
C GLY A 101 10.84 -2.00 4.80
N GLN A 102 10.38 -3.25 4.90
CA GLN A 102 10.88 -4.38 4.11
C GLN A 102 9.82 -4.79 3.08
N TYR A 103 10.10 -5.87 2.35
CA TYR A 103 9.13 -6.55 1.50
C TYR A 103 9.33 -8.07 1.57
N HIS A 104 8.26 -8.81 1.35
CA HIS A 104 8.23 -10.27 1.40
C HIS A 104 7.45 -10.84 0.22
N ASP A 105 7.59 -12.15 0.00
CA ASP A 105 6.75 -12.88 -0.94
C ASP A 105 5.27 -12.73 -0.57
N GLY A 106 4.51 -12.15 -1.50
CA GLY A 106 3.05 -11.97 -1.42
C GLY A 106 2.27 -13.08 -2.12
N LEU A 107 2.96 -14.03 -2.77
CA LEU A 107 2.35 -15.17 -3.43
C LEU A 107 2.72 -16.48 -2.74
N LEU A 108 1.73 -17.26 -2.34
CA LEU A 108 1.96 -18.58 -1.76
C LEU A 108 2.51 -19.55 -2.81
N ARG A 109 3.38 -20.48 -2.39
CA ARG A 109 3.97 -21.50 -3.28
C ARG A 109 2.93 -22.39 -3.93
N ASP A 110 1.86 -22.71 -3.20
CA ASP A 110 0.71 -23.47 -3.71
C ASP A 110 -0.29 -22.59 -4.46
N ARG A 111 -0.06 -21.27 -4.50
CA ARG A 111 -0.87 -20.24 -5.15
C ARG A 111 -2.31 -20.20 -4.65
N SER A 112 -2.58 -20.70 -3.44
CA SER A 112 -3.92 -20.74 -2.84
C SER A 112 -4.50 -19.34 -2.55
N ASN A 113 -3.65 -18.32 -2.44
CA ASN A 113 -4.05 -16.92 -2.33
C ASN A 113 -4.27 -16.23 -3.69
N LEU A 114 -4.22 -16.95 -4.82
CA LEU A 114 -4.62 -16.45 -6.13
C LEU A 114 -6.09 -16.80 -6.40
N THR A 115 -6.83 -15.86 -6.97
CA THR A 115 -8.22 -16.07 -7.42
C THR A 115 -8.28 -16.65 -8.84
N GLU A 116 -9.42 -17.24 -9.21
CA GLU A 116 -9.62 -17.80 -10.56
C GLU A 116 -9.53 -16.73 -11.66
N ASP A 117 -9.90 -15.48 -11.36
CA ASP A 117 -9.80 -14.32 -12.25
C ASP A 117 -8.40 -13.66 -12.26
N GLY A 118 -7.43 -14.26 -11.56
CA GLY A 118 -6.02 -13.87 -11.66
C GLY A 118 -5.65 -12.66 -10.81
N ARG A 119 -6.24 -12.53 -9.62
CA ARG A 119 -5.92 -11.49 -8.62
C ARG A 119 -5.36 -12.11 -7.35
N VAL A 120 -4.30 -11.52 -6.80
CA VAL A 120 -3.68 -11.98 -5.55
C VAL A 120 -4.45 -11.44 -4.34
N LYS A 121 -4.66 -12.28 -3.34
CA LYS A 121 -5.27 -11.93 -2.05
C LYS A 121 -4.17 -11.70 -1.02
N LEU A 122 -4.20 -10.54 -0.37
CA LEU A 122 -3.27 -10.13 0.67
C LEU A 122 -4.05 -9.64 1.89
N PHE A 123 -3.61 -10.02 3.07
CA PHE A 123 -4.11 -9.51 4.34
C PHE A 123 -3.31 -8.30 4.77
N VAL A 124 -3.99 -7.30 5.30
CA VAL A 124 -3.43 -6.02 5.73
C VAL A 124 -3.33 -6.01 7.26
N GLN A 125 -2.19 -5.66 7.81
CA GLN A 125 -2.05 -5.53 9.26
C GLN A 125 -3.00 -4.45 9.79
N PRO A 126 -3.85 -4.75 10.79
CA PRO A 126 -4.69 -3.75 11.43
C PRO A 126 -3.84 -2.60 11.98
N GLY A 127 -4.22 -1.37 11.66
CA GLY A 127 -3.60 -0.12 12.08
C GLY A 127 -2.28 0.22 11.39
N LYS A 128 -1.49 -0.76 10.95
CA LYS A 128 -0.12 -0.56 10.43
C LYS A 128 0.13 -0.87 8.96
N HIS A 129 -0.86 -1.45 8.31
CA HIS A 129 -0.94 -1.72 6.86
C HIS A 129 0.11 -2.60 6.19
N ALA A 130 1.13 -3.10 6.88
CA ALA A 130 2.01 -4.15 6.37
C ALA A 130 1.21 -5.36 5.83
N MET A 131 1.66 -5.97 4.74
CA MET A 131 0.86 -6.93 3.99
C MET A 131 1.43 -8.35 4.03
N SER A 132 0.55 -9.36 4.13
CA SER A 132 0.95 -10.76 4.14
C SER A 132 0.00 -11.64 3.34
N PRO A 133 0.47 -12.71 2.68
CA PRO A 133 -0.41 -13.68 2.03
C PRO A 133 -1.20 -14.56 3.01
N LEU A 134 -0.86 -14.53 4.31
CA LEU A 134 -1.51 -15.30 5.38
C LEU A 134 -1.82 -14.38 6.57
N GLU A 135 -3.05 -14.39 7.06
CA GLU A 135 -3.44 -13.57 8.21
C GLU A 135 -2.73 -13.99 9.50
N GLU A 136 -2.36 -15.27 9.63
CA GLU A 136 -1.71 -15.79 10.82
C GLU A 136 -0.37 -15.10 11.08
N ASN A 137 0.34 -14.71 10.03
CA ASN A 137 1.60 -13.97 10.15
C ASN A 137 1.41 -12.63 10.86
N LEU A 138 0.29 -11.96 10.61
CA LEU A 138 -0.04 -10.66 11.22
C LEU A 138 -0.41 -10.83 12.69
N ARG A 139 -1.08 -11.93 13.05
CA ARG A 139 -1.42 -12.27 14.45
C ARG A 139 -0.20 -12.62 15.29
N LEU A 140 0.89 -13.06 14.67
CA LEU A 140 2.14 -13.42 15.35
C LEU A 140 3.04 -12.23 15.65
N LEU A 141 2.70 -11.03 15.18
CA LEU A 141 3.47 -9.82 15.49
C LEU A 141 3.38 -9.50 16.99
N PRO A 142 4.50 -9.20 17.66
CA PRO A 142 4.52 -8.93 19.11
C PRO A 142 3.56 -7.83 19.56
N ASN A 143 3.32 -6.84 18.69
CA ASN A 143 2.45 -5.70 18.93
C ASN A 143 1.16 -5.74 18.11
N ALA A 144 0.71 -6.92 17.64
CA ALA A 144 -0.46 -7.07 16.77
C ALA A 144 -1.74 -6.40 17.31
N VAL A 145 -1.87 -6.25 18.64
CA VAL A 145 -2.97 -5.53 19.29
C VAL A 145 -2.51 -4.17 19.83
N SER A 146 -1.37 -4.10 20.52
CA SER A 146 -0.92 -2.87 21.19
C SER A 146 -0.62 -1.72 20.23
N CYS A 147 -0.27 -2.03 18.97
CA CYS A 147 -0.08 -1.02 17.93
C CYS A 147 -1.33 -0.13 17.74
N CYS A 148 -2.53 -0.74 17.82
CA CYS A 148 -3.82 -0.07 17.63
C CYS A 148 -4.37 0.57 18.91
N GLN A 149 -3.67 0.43 20.04
CA GLN A 149 -4.13 0.87 21.36
C GLN A 149 -3.08 1.74 22.06
N GLU A 150 -2.23 1.17 22.90
CA GLU A 150 -1.29 1.92 23.74
C GLU A 150 -0.30 2.75 22.90
N GLU A 151 0.07 2.22 21.74
CA GLU A 151 1.04 2.78 20.83
C GLU A 151 0.43 3.72 19.76
N ALA A 152 -0.89 3.97 19.79
CA ALA A 152 -1.51 4.85 18.83
C ALA A 152 -0.92 6.27 18.90
N GLY A 153 -0.59 6.82 17.73
CA GLY A 153 0.00 8.14 17.56
C GLY A 153 1.45 8.28 18.02
N LYS A 154 2.11 7.20 18.48
CA LYS A 154 3.44 7.31 19.11
C LYS A 154 4.53 7.91 18.22
N ASP A 155 4.36 7.84 16.90
CA ASP A 155 5.36 8.27 15.91
C ASP A 155 4.98 9.63 15.27
N GLY A 156 3.85 10.23 15.69
CA GLY A 156 3.44 11.57 15.29
C GLY A 156 3.17 11.69 13.79
N VAL A 157 3.90 12.57 13.10
CA VAL A 157 3.86 12.70 11.64
C VAL A 157 5.08 12.04 11.03
N LEU A 158 4.88 11.01 10.20
CA LEU A 158 5.97 10.38 9.46
C LEU A 158 6.41 11.28 8.30
N GLU A 159 7.72 11.53 8.21
CA GLU A 159 8.32 12.24 7.08
C GLU A 159 9.46 11.40 6.50
N ASN A 160 9.16 10.66 5.43
CA ASN A 160 10.16 9.86 4.73
C ASN A 160 11.12 10.74 3.89
N GLU A 161 12.23 10.15 3.45
CA GLU A 161 13.23 10.86 2.63
C GLU A 161 12.64 11.49 1.35
N MET A 162 11.68 10.81 0.72
CA MET A 162 11.04 11.26 -0.52
C MET A 162 10.30 12.60 -0.36
N PHE A 163 9.66 12.81 0.81
CA PHE A 163 8.86 14.00 1.08
C PHE A 163 9.44 14.92 2.16
N ARG A 164 10.72 14.73 2.50
CA ARG A 164 11.41 15.53 3.52
C ARG A 164 11.25 17.03 3.31
N GLY A 165 10.83 17.73 4.36
CA GLY A 165 10.66 19.18 4.40
C GLY A 165 9.46 19.70 3.61
N GLN A 166 8.54 18.83 3.16
CA GLN A 166 7.45 19.25 2.30
C GLN A 166 6.15 19.55 3.05
N PHE A 167 5.85 18.88 4.17
CA PHE A 167 4.57 19.06 4.88
C PHE A 167 4.68 19.13 6.41
N LYS A 168 5.73 18.57 7.03
CA LYS A 168 5.87 18.53 8.49
C LYS A 168 6.45 19.85 9.01
N PHE A 169 5.58 20.77 9.43
CA PHE A 169 5.97 22.08 9.94
C PHE A 169 5.41 22.36 11.34
N GLY A 170 6.18 23.05 12.17
CA GLY A 170 5.78 23.49 13.51
C GLY A 170 6.23 22.55 14.63
N GLU A 171 6.51 23.12 15.80
CA GLU A 171 7.10 22.39 16.93
C GLU A 171 6.13 21.42 17.63
N GLN A 172 4.81 21.61 17.44
CA GLN A 172 3.77 20.83 18.10
C GLN A 172 3.08 19.80 17.18
N VAL A 173 3.49 19.72 15.92
CA VAL A 173 2.79 18.91 14.91
C VAL A 173 2.70 17.43 15.29
N ASP A 174 3.77 16.88 15.88
CA ASP A 174 3.79 15.48 16.34
C ASP A 174 2.86 15.25 17.53
N GLN A 175 2.73 16.22 18.43
CA GLN A 175 1.85 16.12 19.60
C GLN A 175 0.37 16.22 19.20
N LEU A 176 0.06 17.08 18.23
CA LEU A 176 -1.27 17.19 17.65
C LEU A 176 -1.64 15.92 16.88
N ALA A 177 -0.70 15.37 16.11
CA ALA A 177 -0.88 14.10 15.41
C ALA A 177 -1.10 12.94 16.39
N GLU A 178 -0.32 12.86 17.47
CA GLU A 178 -0.52 11.86 18.52
C GLU A 178 -1.92 11.96 19.12
N ALA A 179 -2.33 13.18 19.54
CA ALA A 179 -3.63 13.41 20.16
C ALA A 179 -4.78 13.02 19.22
N HIS A 180 -4.65 13.35 17.93
CA HIS A 180 -5.63 12.99 16.90
C HIS A 180 -5.74 11.48 16.71
N LEU A 181 -4.61 10.78 16.48
CA LEU A 181 -4.60 9.34 16.22
C LEU A 181 -5.10 8.52 17.41
N ARG A 182 -4.86 8.97 18.65
CA ARG A 182 -5.42 8.34 19.86
C ARG A 182 -6.94 8.32 19.89
N THR A 183 -7.63 9.20 19.15
CA THR A 183 -9.09 9.17 19.05
C THR A 183 -9.61 8.00 18.21
N PHE A 184 -8.74 7.38 17.41
CA PHE A 184 -9.04 6.23 16.56
C PHE A 184 -8.60 4.89 17.15
N CYS A 185 -8.10 4.86 18.40
CA CYS A 185 -7.71 3.62 19.06
C CYS A 185 -8.82 2.57 18.98
N PHE A 186 -8.45 1.36 18.57
CA PHE A 186 -9.40 0.27 18.40
C PHE A 186 -8.75 -1.06 18.79
N ARG A 187 -9.58 -2.07 19.02
CA ARG A 187 -9.11 -3.44 19.21
C ARG A 187 -9.33 -4.19 17.90
N PRO A 188 -8.27 -4.64 17.21
CA PRO A 188 -8.42 -5.43 16.00
C PRO A 188 -9.31 -6.66 16.22
N SER A 189 -10.20 -6.91 15.26
CA SER A 189 -11.07 -8.09 15.28
C SER A 189 -10.35 -9.32 14.73
N PHE A 190 -9.40 -9.09 13.83
CA PHE A 190 -8.84 -10.05 12.90
C PHE A 190 -9.92 -10.83 12.13
N ASP A 191 -11.08 -10.21 11.92
CA ASP A 191 -12.09 -10.66 10.96
C ASP A 191 -11.90 -9.83 9.70
N TYR A 192 -11.37 -10.47 8.67
CA TYR A 192 -10.94 -9.78 7.46
C TYR A 192 -12.02 -9.77 6.39
N VAL A 193 -12.25 -8.59 5.80
CA VAL A 193 -13.19 -8.38 4.70
C VAL A 193 -12.47 -7.91 3.44
N PRO A 194 -12.90 -8.35 2.24
CA PRO A 194 -12.31 -7.88 1.01
C PRO A 194 -12.65 -6.41 0.77
N TYR A 195 -11.62 -5.61 0.50
CA TYR A 195 -11.74 -4.22 0.09
C TYR A 195 -12.09 -4.12 -1.41
N THR A 196 -12.99 -3.20 -1.74
CA THR A 196 -13.38 -2.92 -3.13
C THR A 196 -12.81 -1.57 -3.53
N TRP A 197 -11.91 -1.59 -4.51
CA TRP A 197 -11.36 -0.37 -5.11
C TRP A 197 -12.45 0.43 -5.83
N ALA A 198 -12.43 1.75 -5.70
CA ALA A 198 -13.21 2.62 -6.57
C ALA A 198 -12.44 2.86 -7.88
N ASP A 199 -13.18 3.08 -8.98
CA ASP A 199 -12.60 3.25 -10.32
C ASP A 199 -11.63 4.43 -10.41
N ASP A 200 -11.84 5.47 -9.61
CA ASP A 200 -11.05 6.70 -9.55
C ASP A 200 -9.90 6.66 -8.52
N THR A 201 -9.68 5.51 -7.86
CA THR A 201 -8.60 5.37 -6.85
C THR A 201 -7.22 5.31 -7.49
N PHE A 202 -7.11 4.78 -8.71
CA PHE A 202 -5.83 4.52 -9.38
C PHE A 202 -5.39 5.69 -10.26
N VAL A 203 -4.15 6.15 -10.06
CA VAL A 203 -3.51 7.23 -10.83
C VAL A 203 -2.06 6.86 -11.15
N PRO A 204 -1.41 7.49 -12.15
CA PRO A 204 0.03 7.32 -12.34
C PRO A 204 0.80 7.71 -11.07
N TRP A 205 1.89 7.01 -10.76
CA TRP A 205 2.70 7.31 -9.57
C TRP A 205 3.08 8.79 -9.44
N GLU A 206 3.52 9.43 -10.53
CA GLU A 206 3.90 10.84 -10.52
C GLU A 206 2.75 11.79 -10.12
N GLU A 207 1.50 11.42 -10.45
CA GLU A 207 0.31 12.16 -10.03
C GLU A 207 0.13 12.03 -8.52
N LEU A 208 0.07 10.80 -7.99
CA LEU A 208 -0.04 10.55 -6.54
C LEU A 208 1.09 11.24 -5.76
N ARG A 209 2.33 11.13 -6.24
CA ARG A 209 3.51 11.74 -5.62
C ARG A 209 3.35 13.26 -5.49
N SER A 210 2.73 13.91 -6.45
CA SER A 210 2.45 15.35 -6.40
C SER A 210 1.28 15.71 -5.47
N GLU A 211 0.30 14.82 -5.34
CA GLU A 211 -0.89 15.00 -4.48
C GLU A 211 -0.54 14.87 -2.99
N ILE A 212 0.31 13.91 -2.62
CA ILE A 212 0.62 13.56 -1.22
C ILE A 212 1.00 14.79 -0.37
N PRO A 213 1.99 15.64 -0.73
CA PRO A 213 2.36 16.77 0.10
C PRO A 213 1.25 17.82 0.26
N ALA A 214 0.44 18.04 -0.79
CA ALA A 214 -0.66 18.99 -0.73
C ALA A 214 -1.77 18.48 0.19
N ARG A 215 -2.09 17.19 0.11
CA ARG A 215 -3.08 16.54 0.96
C ARG A 215 -2.66 16.54 2.43
N LEU A 216 -1.42 16.18 2.72
CA LEU A 216 -0.90 16.16 4.09
C LEU A 216 -0.88 17.56 4.71
N LYS A 217 -0.54 18.61 3.95
CA LYS A 217 -0.66 19.99 4.46
C LYS A 217 -2.08 20.35 4.86
N ALA A 218 -3.06 19.98 4.03
CA ALA A 218 -4.47 20.24 4.33
C ALA A 218 -4.89 19.48 5.58
N LEU A 219 -4.56 18.18 5.67
CA LEU A 219 -4.86 17.34 6.80
C LEU A 219 -4.24 17.85 8.11
N LEU A 220 -2.95 18.19 8.08
CA LEU A 220 -2.22 18.68 9.25
C LEU A 220 -2.73 20.05 9.73
N ALA A 221 -3.29 20.88 8.84
CA ALA A 221 -3.88 22.17 9.20
C ALA A 221 -5.23 22.03 9.94
N GLU A 222 -5.87 20.86 9.86
CA GLU A 222 -7.14 20.56 10.55
C GLU A 222 -6.94 19.98 11.96
N LEU A 223 -5.69 19.63 12.33
CA LEU A 223 -5.40 19.14 13.67
C LEU A 223 -5.55 20.27 14.69
N SER A 224 -6.22 19.97 15.81
CA SER A 224 -6.59 20.93 16.86
C SER A 224 -6.11 20.50 18.24
#